data_AF-A0A1G3W9E6-F1
#
_entry.id   AF-A0A1G3W9E6-F1
#
_cell.length_a   1.000
_cell.length_b   1.000
_cell.length_c   1.000
_cell.angle_alpha   90.00
_cell.angle_beta   90.00
_cell.angle_gamma   90.00
#
_symmetry.space_group_name_H-M   'P 1'
#
loop_
_entity.id
_entity.type
_entity.pdbx_description
1 polymer ?
#
loop_
_entity_poly.entity_id
_entity_poly.type
_entity_poly.pdbx_seq_one_letter_code
_entity_poly.pdbx_strand_id
1 'polypeptide(L)'
;MNDETLKEYSEILNYIISCVNLYGMIHESRFLTIYNRHHLSHPIQSLPAFSDELLNSNHVYQEKQFFIHEAIYYDREMSKHLKMTNNKPYYQPSRDELLHYLDDFYYEKTAEYHTLNRLIKTRLVQNNTKLADDIMDDIALRGLSHASLKYALYEFERRHVEIKKENMKILIQSIMNFYNHSRMWENNGFTPNELRKLSIHGSISTLNAPCPCGSGKKYKHCCYSKDQQSLTDDQLFFEDVFVFTDEDKEKFIKQMNREADRIVWHTALYKSPSIKDLIKEISNRFIEMILYEKPQDVVGALALILYEKHQISAKNTPTERIFRDLRIWGRKKFILELKAMIEDMMMVEEERSDDSSIINQFIQLFDKYQYEHLNEIPKRVTYRFLTDLQNRTKFNPELCEEINTLAIQVLKSEVPVNVVDFYNLVMLCPHAYVAISMLLTVSSKEHHLSLLKAYVNAYEIGNREVFLNPPKQFTRYDLHKEYILALDSIGLLYKSENKYKEAIPFYEKMIRYDDEDRFGAKESILICYIFTKQIELFDRKLQELPDDSIYKMMLTLSTKIMMQEPFYGDYLKILKRSKELLDALCGVIEPEDIEMDEPVTLFLEDFYMFLTSNKSVIKPLIQVHLNGQPTMTQ
;
A
#
# COMPACT_ATOMS: atom_id res chain seq x y z
N MET A 1 29.89 28.75 36.89
CA MET A 1 29.65 29.55 35.68
C MET A 1 29.40 30.98 36.11
N ASN A 2 29.83 31.98 35.32
CA ASN A 2 29.43 33.37 35.56
C ASN A 2 27.95 33.58 35.12
N ASP A 3 27.33 34.69 35.49
CA ASP A 3 25.90 34.95 35.23
C ASP A 3 25.54 34.95 33.74
N GLU A 4 26.48 35.37 32.88
CA GLU A 4 26.29 35.45 31.43
C GLU A 4 26.30 34.06 30.79
N THR A 5 27.23 33.18 31.20
CA THR A 5 27.27 31.77 30.77
C THR A 5 26.07 30.97 31.30
N LEU A 6 25.56 31.28 32.50
CA LEU A 6 24.34 30.66 33.02
C LEU A 6 23.11 31.04 32.20
N LYS A 7 23.03 32.29 31.75
CA LYS A 7 21.94 32.77 30.91
C LYS A 7 21.95 32.13 29.52
N GLU A 8 23.12 32.04 28.88
CA GLU A 8 23.27 31.34 27.60
C GLU A 8 22.95 29.84 27.73
N TYR A 9 23.42 29.18 28.79
CA TYR A 9 23.11 27.77 29.06
C TYR A 9 21.61 27.51 29.20
N SER A 10 20.91 28.37 29.94
CA SER A 10 19.45 28.29 30.09
C SER A 10 18.71 28.57 28.77
N GLU A 11 19.21 29.49 27.94
CA GLU A 11 18.61 29.78 26.64
C GLU A 11 18.75 28.61 25.66
N ILE A 12 19.92 27.97 25.61
CA ILE A 12 20.14 26.77 24.78
C ILE A 12 19.20 25.64 25.21
N LEU A 13 19.07 25.39 26.52
CA LEU A 13 18.14 24.37 27.03
C LEU A 13 16.69 24.65 26.60
N ASN A 14 16.25 25.89 26.74
CA ASN A 14 14.92 26.32 26.32
C ASN A 14 14.68 26.10 24.82
N TYR A 15 15.68 26.38 23.99
CA TYR A 15 15.63 26.07 22.56
C TYR A 15 15.55 24.56 22.31
N ILE A 16 16.30 23.74 23.07
CA ILE A 16 16.27 22.28 22.90
C ILE A 16 14.86 21.75 23.17
N ILE A 17 14.26 22.15 24.30
CA ILE A 17 12.89 21.77 24.68
C ILE A 17 11.90 22.20 23.58
N SER A 18 11.99 23.45 23.13
CA SER A 18 11.11 23.98 22.08
C SER A 18 11.24 23.21 20.76
N CYS A 19 12.47 22.89 20.35
CA CYS A 19 12.72 22.10 19.15
C CYS A 19 12.17 20.68 19.29
N VAL A 20 12.37 20.04 20.45
CA VAL A 20 11.86 18.68 20.71
C VAL A 20 10.33 18.67 20.69
N ASN A 21 9.66 19.67 21.24
CA ASN A 21 8.19 19.76 21.22
C ASN A 21 7.64 20.08 19.82
N LEU A 22 8.37 20.84 19.00
CA LEU A 22 7.98 21.14 17.62
C LEU A 22 8.26 20.00 16.63
N TYR A 23 9.38 19.30 16.78
CA TYR A 23 9.86 18.31 15.80
C TYR A 23 9.69 16.87 16.27
N GLY A 24 9.47 16.62 17.56
CA GLY A 24 9.53 15.31 18.20
C GLY A 24 10.96 14.84 18.42
N MET A 25 11.83 14.99 17.42
CA MET A 25 13.23 14.62 17.52
C MET A 25 14.09 15.56 16.66
N ILE A 26 15.28 15.94 17.13
CA ILE A 26 16.20 16.81 16.39
C ILE A 26 17.66 16.43 16.63
N HIS A 27 18.45 16.37 15.55
CA HIS A 27 19.90 16.14 15.62
C HIS A 27 20.64 17.42 16.01
N GLU A 28 21.72 17.31 16.79
CA GLU A 28 22.54 18.43 17.26
C GLU A 28 22.95 19.39 16.12
N SER A 29 23.37 18.88 14.97
CA SER A 29 23.75 19.72 13.82
C SER A 29 22.60 20.59 13.28
N ARG A 30 21.37 20.06 13.28
CA ARG A 30 20.16 20.78 12.85
C ARG A 30 19.75 21.80 13.89
N PHE A 31 19.85 21.43 15.17
CA PHE A 31 19.64 22.34 16.28
C PHE A 31 20.57 23.56 16.17
N LEU A 32 21.88 23.33 16.00
CA LEU A 32 22.87 24.40 15.87
C LEU A 32 22.54 25.34 14.69
N THR A 33 22.04 24.79 13.58
CA THR A 33 21.61 25.57 12.42
C THR A 33 20.47 26.53 12.77
N ILE A 34 19.44 26.04 13.48
CA ILE A 34 18.29 26.84 13.90
C ILE A 34 18.71 27.88 14.95
N TYR A 35 19.46 27.46 15.97
CA TYR A 35 19.92 28.34 17.04
C TYR A 35 20.78 29.50 16.49
N ASN A 36 21.77 29.19 15.65
CA ASN A 36 22.67 30.19 15.06
C ASN A 36 21.97 31.13 14.08
N ARG A 37 20.87 30.69 13.43
CA ARG A 37 20.05 31.56 12.60
C ARG A 37 19.39 32.68 13.44
N HIS A 38 19.04 32.41 14.70
CA HIS A 38 18.50 33.41 15.62
C HIS A 38 19.58 34.25 16.30
N HIS A 39 20.83 33.77 16.33
CA HIS A 39 21.96 34.39 17.03
C HIS A 39 23.12 34.73 16.09
N LEU A 40 22.85 35.44 14.99
CA LEU A 40 23.86 35.75 13.95
C LEU A 40 25.08 36.51 14.48
N SER A 41 24.94 37.30 15.54
CA SER A 41 26.02 38.05 16.16
C SER A 41 26.91 37.20 17.08
N HIS A 42 26.40 36.07 17.58
CA HIS A 42 27.09 35.18 18.51
C HIS A 42 26.73 33.71 18.22
N PRO A 43 27.20 33.15 17.08
CA PRO A 43 26.94 31.76 16.77
C PRO A 43 27.79 30.83 17.64
N ILE A 44 27.22 29.69 18.01
CA ILE A 44 27.91 28.60 18.71
C ILE A 44 28.31 27.49 17.74
N GLN A 45 29.44 26.83 17.99
CA GLN A 45 29.92 25.73 17.15
C GLN A 45 29.58 24.34 17.72
N SER A 46 29.30 24.26 19.01
CA SER A 46 29.02 23.02 19.72
C SER A 46 28.09 23.30 20.90
N LEU A 47 27.34 22.29 21.32
CA LEU A 47 26.50 22.40 22.50
C LEU A 47 27.30 22.24 23.80
N PRO A 48 26.88 22.93 24.89
CA PRO A 48 27.36 22.60 26.22
C PRO A 48 26.84 21.22 26.64
N ALA A 49 27.54 20.56 27.55
CA ALA A 49 27.07 19.30 28.12
C ALA A 49 25.84 19.53 29.02
N PHE A 50 24.79 18.77 28.79
CA PHE A 50 23.63 18.69 29.66
C PHE A 50 23.65 17.37 30.43
N SER A 51 23.33 17.40 31.71
CA SER A 51 23.15 16.17 32.48
C SER A 51 21.82 15.50 32.10
N ASP A 52 21.80 14.17 32.03
CA ASP A 52 20.57 13.40 31.78
C ASP A 52 19.45 13.79 32.75
N GLU A 53 19.74 14.03 34.02
CA GLU A 53 18.74 14.44 35.02
C GLU A 53 18.01 15.74 34.63
N LEU A 54 18.76 16.72 34.13
CA LEU A 54 18.21 18.01 33.69
C LEU A 54 17.35 17.84 32.42
N LEU A 55 17.83 17.11 31.42
CA LEU A 55 17.06 16.87 30.20
C LEU A 55 15.79 16.06 30.49
N ASN A 56 15.91 14.98 31.27
CA ASN A 56 14.80 14.10 31.62
C ASN A 56 13.73 14.85 32.43
N SER A 57 14.13 15.77 33.31
CA SER A 57 13.18 16.62 34.07
C SER A 57 12.34 17.56 33.18
N ASN A 58 12.75 17.73 31.92
CA ASN A 58 12.04 18.51 30.89
C ASN A 58 11.52 17.62 29.75
N HIS A 59 11.35 16.31 29.98
CA HIS A 59 10.81 15.36 28.98
C HIS A 59 11.66 15.21 27.70
N VAL A 60 12.96 15.56 27.78
CA VAL A 60 13.94 15.41 26.70
C VAL A 60 14.92 14.30 27.04
N TYR A 61 15.20 13.43 26.08
CA TYR A 61 16.17 12.36 26.18
C TYR A 61 17.24 12.53 25.11
N GLN A 62 18.48 12.15 25.42
CA GLN A 62 19.60 12.26 24.47
C GLN A 62 20.13 10.89 24.08
N GLU A 63 20.23 10.63 22.79
CA GLU A 63 20.83 9.40 22.25
C GLU A 63 21.45 9.68 20.88
N LYS A 64 22.71 9.26 20.68
CA LYS A 64 23.44 9.38 19.40
C LYS A 64 23.29 10.77 18.74
N GLN A 65 23.56 11.82 19.53
CA GLN A 65 23.48 13.24 19.13
C GLN A 65 22.08 13.77 18.77
N PHE A 66 21.02 12.99 19.01
CA PHE A 66 19.65 13.47 18.97
C PHE A 66 19.15 13.90 20.34
N PHE A 67 18.35 14.96 20.36
CA PHE A 67 17.41 15.25 21.42
C PHE A 67 16.04 14.72 21.01
N ILE A 68 15.40 13.95 21.90
CA ILE A 68 14.27 13.09 21.60
C ILE A 68 13.16 13.36 22.62
N HIS A 69 11.95 13.56 22.14
CA HIS A 69 10.77 13.69 22.99
C HIS A 69 10.50 12.37 23.72
N GLU A 70 10.09 12.46 25.00
CA GLU A 70 9.79 11.31 25.87
C GLU A 70 8.96 10.21 25.17
N ALA A 71 7.86 10.62 24.52
CA ALA A 71 6.96 9.73 23.79
C ALA A 71 7.67 8.88 22.72
N ILE A 72 8.63 9.45 21.97
CA ILE A 72 9.38 8.71 20.95
C ILE A 72 10.41 7.80 21.63
N TYR A 73 11.11 8.31 22.65
CA TYR A 73 12.17 7.59 23.36
C TYR A 73 11.66 6.32 24.03
N TYR A 74 10.58 6.40 24.83
CA TYR A 74 10.08 5.24 25.58
C TYR A 74 9.34 4.21 24.73
N ASP A 75 8.75 4.63 23.62
CA ASP A 75 8.15 3.72 22.65
C ASP A 75 9.19 3.13 21.68
N ARG A 76 10.45 3.60 21.74
CA ARG A 76 11.56 3.25 20.86
C ARG A 76 11.24 3.50 19.38
N GLU A 77 10.47 4.55 19.10
CA GLU A 77 10.04 4.90 17.74
C GLU A 77 11.05 5.79 16.99
N MET A 78 12.28 5.97 17.48
CA MET A 78 13.30 6.83 16.84
C MET A 78 13.54 6.44 15.37
N SER A 79 13.59 5.14 15.09
CA SER A 79 13.79 4.58 13.76
C SER A 79 12.66 4.93 12.81
N LYS A 80 11.43 4.68 13.26
CA LYS A 80 10.19 4.99 12.54
C LYS A 80 10.08 6.50 12.31
N HIS A 81 10.37 7.30 13.33
CA HIS A 81 10.37 8.75 13.23
C HIS A 81 11.37 9.21 12.15
N LEU A 82 12.63 8.76 12.19
CA LEU A 82 13.61 9.08 11.15
C LEU A 82 13.16 8.66 9.76
N LYS A 83 12.62 7.45 9.58
CA LYS A 83 12.11 6.99 8.27
C LYS A 83 11.02 7.92 7.72
N MET A 84 10.16 8.45 8.58
CA MET A 84 9.08 9.35 8.18
C MET A 84 9.56 10.78 7.91
N THR A 85 10.59 11.23 8.63
CA THR A 85 11.08 12.61 8.55
C THR A 85 12.28 12.80 7.64
N ASN A 86 12.99 11.73 7.28
CA ASN A 86 14.16 11.79 6.39
C ASN A 86 13.77 12.38 5.02
N ASN A 87 14.69 13.12 4.41
CA ASN A 87 14.48 13.89 3.17
C ASN A 87 13.44 15.03 3.27
N LYS A 88 12.93 15.33 4.47
CA LYS A 88 12.10 16.52 4.70
C LYS A 88 12.92 17.57 5.43
N PRO A 89 12.90 18.84 5.00
CA PRO A 89 13.59 19.89 5.72
C PRO A 89 12.90 20.16 7.07
N TYR A 90 13.62 20.75 8.00
CA TYR A 90 13.02 21.27 9.24
C TYR A 90 12.29 22.58 8.98
N TYR A 91 11.07 22.71 9.51
CA TYR A 91 10.37 23.99 9.55
C TYR A 91 11.18 24.95 10.40
N GLN A 92 11.43 26.17 9.92
CA GLN A 92 12.30 27.14 10.59
C GLN A 92 11.46 28.30 11.11
N PRO A 93 10.89 28.18 12.33
CA PRO A 93 10.08 29.23 12.94
C PRO A 93 10.92 30.47 13.26
N SER A 94 10.26 31.60 13.50
CA SER A 94 10.92 32.74 14.17
C SER A 94 11.28 32.40 15.62
N ARG A 95 12.16 33.18 16.25
CA ARG A 95 12.52 33.00 17.67
C ARG A 95 11.28 32.99 18.58
N ASP A 96 10.40 33.98 18.42
CA ASP A 96 9.22 34.12 19.28
C ASP A 96 8.22 32.98 19.05
N GLU A 97 8.05 32.55 17.80
CA GLU A 97 7.22 31.39 17.46
C GLU A 97 7.77 30.08 18.05
N LEU A 98 9.08 29.85 17.94
CA LEU A 98 9.71 28.65 18.48
C LEU A 98 9.52 28.57 20.00
N LEU A 99 9.72 29.67 20.71
CA LEU A 99 9.66 29.68 22.18
C LEU A 99 8.24 29.47 22.75
N HIS A 100 7.19 29.53 21.93
CA HIS A 100 5.87 29.06 22.37
C HIS A 100 5.87 27.56 22.69
N TYR A 101 6.70 26.77 22.01
CA TYR A 101 6.85 25.34 22.22
C TYR A 101 7.64 24.98 23.48
N LEU A 102 8.02 25.96 24.31
CA LEU A 102 8.46 25.69 25.68
C LEU A 102 7.36 25.04 26.52
N ASP A 103 6.11 25.39 26.23
CA ASP A 103 4.94 24.69 26.75
C ASP A 103 4.72 23.42 25.93
N ASP A 104 4.84 22.27 26.57
CA ASP A 104 4.67 20.94 25.97
C ASP A 104 3.22 20.66 25.54
N PHE A 105 2.27 21.47 26.01
CA PHE A 105 0.87 21.46 25.57
C PHE A 105 0.56 22.49 24.50
N TYR A 106 1.56 23.24 24.01
CA TYR A 106 1.33 24.24 22.98
C TYR A 106 1.03 23.62 21.61
N TYR A 107 -0.02 24.13 20.97
CA TYR A 107 -0.29 23.93 19.56
C TYR A 107 -0.96 25.20 19.00
N GLU A 108 -0.77 25.46 17.71
CA GLU A 108 -1.28 26.67 17.07
C GLU A 108 -2.81 26.63 16.92
N LYS A 109 -3.51 27.66 17.42
CA LYS A 109 -4.97 27.82 17.27
C LYS A 109 -5.31 28.50 15.95
N THR A 110 -5.20 27.76 14.86
CA THR A 110 -5.48 28.22 13.49
C THR A 110 -6.96 28.54 13.25
N ALA A 111 -7.29 29.11 12.08
CA ALA A 111 -8.69 29.32 11.68
C ALA A 111 -9.47 27.98 11.60
N GLU A 112 -8.79 26.92 11.20
CA GLU A 112 -9.30 25.56 11.13
C GLU A 112 -9.53 24.96 12.52
N TYR A 113 -8.65 25.23 13.49
CA TYR A 113 -8.89 24.91 14.90
C TYR A 113 -10.21 25.53 15.37
N HIS A 114 -10.39 26.83 15.16
CA HIS A 114 -11.60 27.52 15.61
C HIS A 114 -12.86 27.02 14.90
N THR A 115 -12.73 26.58 13.64
CA THR A 115 -13.82 25.98 12.88
C THR A 115 -14.22 24.62 13.46
N LEU A 116 -13.24 23.75 13.75
CA LEU A 116 -13.47 22.44 14.34
C LEU A 116 -14.00 22.54 15.78
N ASN A 117 -13.39 23.36 16.65
CA ASN A 117 -13.86 23.54 18.02
C ASN A 117 -15.29 24.09 18.04
N ARG A 118 -15.63 25.05 17.17
CA ARG A 118 -17.01 25.54 17.03
C ARG A 118 -17.98 24.44 16.62
N LEU A 119 -17.61 23.58 15.67
CA LEU A 119 -18.42 22.46 15.26
C LEU A 119 -18.68 21.48 16.42
N ILE A 120 -17.62 21.09 17.14
CA ILE A 120 -17.68 20.20 18.31
C ILE A 120 -18.62 20.81 19.36
N LYS A 121 -18.32 22.05 19.78
CA LYS A 121 -19.06 22.78 20.80
C LYS A 121 -20.54 22.91 20.47
N THR A 122 -20.88 23.35 19.26
CA THR A 122 -22.27 23.70 18.92
C THR A 122 -23.12 22.50 18.50
N ARG A 123 -22.55 21.54 17.77
CA ARG A 123 -23.33 20.45 17.16
C ARG A 123 -23.16 19.10 17.83
N LEU A 124 -22.07 18.87 18.56
CA LEU A 124 -21.76 17.54 19.12
C LEU A 124 -21.95 17.50 20.63
N VAL A 125 -21.57 18.56 21.35
CA VAL A 125 -21.61 18.58 22.83
C VAL A 125 -22.54 19.63 23.43
N GLN A 126 -23.50 20.14 22.65
CA GLN A 126 -24.59 21.01 23.12
C GLN A 126 -24.12 22.23 23.94
N ASN A 127 -23.06 22.89 23.48
CA ASN A 127 -22.40 24.04 24.13
C ASN A 127 -21.71 23.76 25.47
N ASN A 128 -21.47 22.49 25.81
CA ASN A 128 -20.56 22.14 26.89
C ASN A 128 -19.12 22.52 26.49
N THR A 129 -18.68 23.69 26.95
CA THR A 129 -17.40 24.29 26.53
C THR A 129 -16.22 23.47 27.03
N LYS A 130 -16.26 23.03 28.29
CA LYS A 130 -15.18 22.22 28.87
C LYS A 130 -14.98 20.92 28.09
N LEU A 131 -16.06 20.20 27.81
CA LEU A 131 -15.99 18.95 27.06
C LEU A 131 -15.50 19.17 25.61
N ALA A 132 -15.90 20.27 24.97
CA ALA A 132 -15.43 20.61 23.63
C ALA A 132 -13.92 20.89 23.63
N ASP A 133 -13.45 21.66 24.60
CA ASP A 133 -12.03 22.01 24.73
C ASP A 133 -11.20 20.76 25.09
N ASP A 134 -11.65 19.92 26.03
CA ASP A 134 -10.99 18.64 26.38
C ASP A 134 -10.85 17.71 25.15
N ILE A 135 -11.90 17.59 24.32
CA ILE A 135 -11.85 16.78 23.08
C ILE A 135 -10.88 17.41 22.08
N MET A 136 -10.93 18.74 21.93
CA MET A 136 -10.11 19.45 20.96
C MET A 136 -8.63 19.39 21.32
N ASP A 137 -8.29 19.52 22.61
CA ASP A 137 -6.91 19.43 23.11
C ASP A 137 -6.34 18.04 22.83
N ASP A 138 -7.06 16.95 23.12
CA ASP A 138 -6.58 15.60 22.83
C ASP A 138 -6.43 15.32 21.32
N ILE A 139 -7.38 15.81 20.51
CA ILE A 139 -7.28 15.72 19.05
C ILE A 139 -6.06 16.47 18.53
N ALA A 140 -5.76 17.64 19.08
CA ALA A 140 -4.65 18.50 18.69
C ALA A 140 -3.30 17.93 19.12
N LEU A 141 -3.14 17.64 20.42
CA LEU A 141 -1.89 17.16 21.02
C LEU A 141 -1.48 15.82 20.42
N ARG A 142 -2.42 14.87 20.26
CA ARG A 142 -2.08 13.60 19.60
C ARG A 142 -1.79 13.77 18.11
N GLY A 143 -2.45 14.74 17.48
CA GLY A 143 -2.23 15.11 16.09
C GLY A 143 -0.83 15.66 15.80
N LEU A 144 -0.10 16.15 16.82
CA LEU A 144 1.28 16.62 16.66
C LEU A 144 2.21 15.51 16.18
N SER A 145 2.05 14.27 16.67
CA SER A 145 2.89 13.17 16.22
C SER A 145 2.47 12.63 14.85
N HIS A 146 1.16 12.36 14.67
CA HIS A 146 0.60 11.72 13.47
C HIS A 146 -0.90 12.05 13.32
N ALA A 147 -1.34 12.38 12.10
CA ALA A 147 -2.75 12.62 11.80
C ALA A 147 -3.56 11.32 11.70
N SER A 148 -4.18 10.90 12.81
CA SER A 148 -5.03 9.71 12.84
C SER A 148 -6.52 10.07 12.99
N LEU A 149 -7.28 9.91 11.89
CA LEU A 149 -8.74 10.07 11.93
C LEU A 149 -9.38 9.07 12.91
N LYS A 150 -8.88 7.84 12.97
CA LYS A 150 -9.38 6.79 13.87
C LYS A 150 -9.23 7.22 15.34
N TYR A 151 -8.08 7.77 15.71
CA TYR A 151 -7.86 8.29 17.06
C TYR A 151 -8.78 9.47 17.36
N ALA A 152 -8.89 10.43 16.43
CA ALA A 152 -9.77 11.58 16.63
C ALA A 152 -11.23 11.16 16.86
N LEU A 153 -11.73 10.15 16.15
CA LEU A 153 -13.07 9.60 16.36
C LEU A 153 -13.21 8.85 17.70
N TYR A 154 -12.16 8.14 18.13
CA TYR A 154 -12.11 7.46 19.43
C TYR A 154 -12.28 8.43 20.61
N GLU A 155 -11.79 9.68 20.49
CA GLU A 155 -11.94 10.70 21.53
C GLU A 155 -13.41 11.06 21.84
N PHE A 156 -14.30 10.94 20.86
CA PHE A 156 -15.74 11.10 21.04
C PHE A 156 -16.36 9.85 21.66
N GLU A 157 -16.00 8.68 21.15
CA GLU A 157 -16.50 7.38 21.63
C GLU A 157 -16.18 7.16 23.11
N ARG A 158 -14.92 7.38 23.52
CA ARG A 158 -14.48 7.18 24.91
C ARG A 158 -15.14 8.13 25.92
N ARG A 159 -15.73 9.22 25.43
CA ARG A 159 -16.46 10.23 26.22
C ARG A 159 -17.98 10.10 26.09
N HIS A 160 -18.45 9.04 25.42
CA HIS A 160 -19.87 8.81 25.17
C HIS A 160 -20.56 9.96 24.42
N VAL A 161 -19.83 10.64 23.52
CA VAL A 161 -20.40 11.68 22.65
C VAL A 161 -20.95 11.02 21.40
N GLU A 162 -22.27 11.01 21.26
CA GLU A 162 -22.94 10.42 20.09
C GLU A 162 -22.84 11.34 18.86
N ILE A 163 -22.18 10.86 17.80
CA ILE A 163 -22.06 11.58 16.54
C ILE A 163 -23.20 11.15 15.61
N LYS A 164 -24.21 12.02 15.46
CA LYS A 164 -25.30 11.81 14.49
C LYS A 164 -24.77 11.69 13.06
N LYS A 165 -25.39 10.81 12.26
CA LYS A 165 -25.01 10.53 10.85
C LYS A 165 -24.89 11.80 9.99
N GLU A 166 -25.76 12.78 10.19
CA GLU A 166 -25.75 14.08 9.50
C GLU A 166 -24.51 14.92 9.78
N ASN A 167 -23.89 14.78 10.95
CA ASN A 167 -22.70 15.53 11.34
C ASN A 167 -21.38 14.79 11.01
N MET A 168 -21.45 13.48 10.69
CA MET A 168 -20.26 12.65 10.48
C MET A 168 -19.37 13.19 9.33
N LYS A 169 -19.96 13.50 8.18
CA LYS A 169 -19.21 13.98 7.01
C LYS A 169 -18.52 15.32 7.27
N ILE A 170 -19.21 16.27 7.90
CA ILE A 170 -18.65 17.60 8.20
C ILE A 170 -17.58 17.51 9.30
N LEU A 171 -17.76 16.62 10.29
CA LEU A 171 -16.77 16.36 11.32
C LEU A 171 -15.47 15.82 10.73
N ILE A 172 -15.55 14.76 9.92
CA ILE A 172 -14.37 14.18 9.25
C ILE A 172 -13.65 15.24 8.42
N GLN A 173 -14.39 16.04 7.64
CA GLN A 173 -13.81 17.10 6.83
C GLN A 173 -13.13 18.17 7.68
N SER A 174 -13.75 18.60 8.79
CA SER A 174 -13.18 19.59 9.70
C SER A 174 -11.94 19.08 10.43
N ILE A 175 -11.91 17.81 10.86
CA ILE A 175 -10.73 17.17 11.45
C ILE A 175 -9.58 17.13 10.44
N MET A 176 -9.86 16.65 9.22
CA MET A 176 -8.83 16.59 8.17
C MET A 176 -8.34 17.98 7.77
N ASN A 177 -9.22 18.98 7.73
CA ASN A 177 -8.81 20.36 7.46
C ASN A 177 -7.91 20.90 8.57
N PHE A 178 -8.26 20.69 9.84
CA PHE A 178 -7.41 21.06 10.96
C PHE A 178 -6.03 20.40 10.85
N TYR A 179 -5.96 19.08 10.71
CA TYR A 179 -4.69 18.37 10.56
C TYR A 179 -3.85 18.85 9.36
N ASN A 180 -4.46 19.14 8.21
CA ASN A 180 -3.71 19.66 7.05
C ASN A 180 -3.08 21.06 7.28
N HIS A 181 -3.51 21.78 8.33
CA HIS A 181 -3.01 23.11 8.72
C HIS A 181 -2.31 23.11 10.08
N SER A 182 -2.09 21.95 10.69
CA SER A 182 -1.38 21.82 11.98
C SER A 182 0.03 21.30 11.78
N ARG A 183 0.96 21.78 12.61
CA ARG A 183 2.37 21.39 12.65
C ARG A 183 2.48 19.93 13.07
N MET A 184 3.39 19.16 12.46
CA MET A 184 3.55 17.72 12.75
C MET A 184 5.02 17.31 12.88
N TRP A 185 5.30 16.44 13.84
CA TRP A 185 6.59 15.79 14.06
C TRP A 185 7.03 14.99 12.84
N GLU A 186 6.13 14.18 12.26
CA GLU A 186 6.38 13.42 11.02
C GLU A 186 6.78 14.28 9.81
N ASN A 187 6.55 15.59 9.88
CA ASN A 187 6.89 16.56 8.85
C ASN A 187 7.96 17.55 9.30
N ASN A 188 8.76 17.23 10.33
CA ASN A 188 9.76 18.12 10.93
C ASN A 188 9.19 19.53 11.22
N GLY A 189 8.00 19.59 11.82
CA GLY A 189 7.34 20.83 12.19
C GLY A 189 6.62 21.54 11.04
N PHE A 190 6.60 20.99 9.82
CA PHE A 190 5.74 21.53 8.75
C PHE A 190 4.29 21.07 8.90
N THR A 191 3.35 21.91 8.45
CA THR A 191 2.00 21.45 8.15
C THR A 191 2.00 20.61 6.86
N PRO A 192 1.08 19.63 6.69
CA PRO A 192 0.95 18.90 5.43
C PRO A 192 0.75 19.81 4.20
N ASN A 193 0.02 20.91 4.35
CA ASN A 193 -0.21 21.85 3.25
C ASN A 193 1.04 22.67 2.88
N GLU A 194 1.85 23.09 3.85
CA GLU A 194 3.11 23.77 3.55
C GLU A 194 4.12 22.84 2.93
N LEU A 195 4.24 21.60 3.43
CA LEU A 195 5.13 20.61 2.85
C LEU A 195 4.71 20.29 1.41
N ARG A 196 3.41 20.16 1.15
CA ARG A 196 2.88 20.02 -0.23
C ARG A 196 3.23 21.22 -1.10
N LYS A 197 3.09 22.46 -0.60
CA LYS A 197 3.49 23.66 -1.34
C LYS A 197 4.98 23.65 -1.66
N LEU A 198 5.80 23.27 -0.69
CA LEU A 198 7.25 23.13 -0.84
C LEU A 198 7.62 22.09 -1.90
N SER A 199 6.99 20.91 -1.88
CA SER A 199 7.23 19.87 -2.89
C SER A 199 6.80 20.27 -4.31
N ILE A 200 5.75 21.09 -4.46
CA ILE A 200 5.25 21.50 -5.78
C ILE A 200 6.02 22.72 -6.33
N HIS A 201 6.38 23.68 -5.47
CA HIS A 201 6.90 24.99 -5.90
C HIS A 201 8.35 25.27 -5.46
N GLY A 202 8.99 24.35 -4.73
CA GLY A 202 10.33 24.54 -4.17
C GLY A 202 10.41 25.64 -3.09
N SER A 203 9.28 26.19 -2.63
CA SER A 203 9.23 27.21 -1.58
C SER A 203 7.91 27.24 -0.81
N ILE A 204 7.96 27.59 0.48
CA ILE A 204 6.77 27.78 1.34
C ILE A 204 6.16 29.18 1.18
N SER A 205 6.99 30.16 0.80
CA SER A 205 6.60 31.55 0.62
C SER A 205 6.89 32.04 -0.79
N THR A 206 6.08 32.98 -1.28
CA THR A 206 6.34 33.62 -2.58
C THR A 206 7.62 34.45 -2.51
N LEU A 207 8.45 34.39 -3.56
CA LEU A 207 9.78 35.03 -3.62
C LEU A 207 9.81 36.52 -3.21
N ASN A 208 8.70 37.23 -3.40
CA ASN A 208 8.60 38.67 -3.14
C ASN A 208 7.94 39.03 -1.79
N ALA A 209 7.44 38.05 -1.03
CA ALA A 209 6.88 38.28 0.31
C ALA A 209 8.00 38.61 1.33
N PRO A 210 7.66 39.28 2.45
CA PRO A 210 8.57 39.42 3.58
C PRO A 210 9.10 38.04 4.02
N CYS A 211 10.39 37.99 4.36
CA CYS A 211 11.05 36.75 4.74
C CYS A 211 10.55 36.27 6.11
N PRO A 212 10.17 34.99 6.25
CA PRO A 212 9.59 34.46 7.50
C PRO A 212 10.55 34.51 8.71
N CYS A 213 11.87 34.64 8.49
CA CYS A 213 12.85 34.80 9.58
C CYS A 213 12.80 36.15 10.31
N GLY A 214 11.85 37.05 9.98
CA GLY A 214 11.70 38.34 10.65
C GLY A 214 12.72 39.41 10.25
N SER A 215 13.58 39.15 9.27
CA SER A 215 14.63 40.09 8.84
C SER A 215 14.13 41.37 8.14
N GLY A 216 12.83 41.46 7.83
CA GLY A 216 12.23 42.56 7.07
C GLY A 216 12.58 42.60 5.57
N LYS A 217 13.46 41.70 5.07
CA LYS A 217 13.84 41.60 3.65
C LYS A 217 12.83 40.76 2.85
N LYS A 218 12.80 40.89 1.52
CA LYS A 218 12.06 39.95 0.64
C LYS A 218 12.68 38.55 0.70
N TYR A 219 11.86 37.51 0.67
CA TYR A 219 12.28 36.11 0.81
C TYR A 219 13.43 35.71 -0.14
N LYS A 220 13.34 36.11 -1.42
CA LYS A 220 14.39 35.87 -2.43
C LYS A 220 15.75 36.51 -2.15
N HIS A 221 15.81 37.52 -1.28
CA HIS A 221 17.04 38.23 -0.90
C HIS A 221 17.48 37.91 0.53
N CYS A 222 16.90 36.87 1.14
CA CYS A 222 17.20 36.46 2.50
C CYS A 222 17.37 34.94 2.60
N CYS A 223 16.35 34.20 3.05
CA CYS A 223 16.50 32.76 3.31
C CYS A 223 16.36 31.87 2.07
N TYR A 224 15.86 32.37 0.93
CA TYR A 224 15.57 31.53 -0.24
C TYR A 224 16.73 30.63 -0.69
N SER A 225 17.96 31.15 -0.82
CA SER A 225 19.11 30.34 -1.25
C SER A 225 19.56 29.35 -0.18
N LYS A 226 19.38 29.68 1.10
CA LYS A 226 19.70 28.79 2.23
C LYS A 226 18.68 27.65 2.33
N ASP A 227 17.41 27.97 2.12
CA ASP A 227 16.31 27.00 2.14
C ASP A 227 16.36 26.05 0.92
N GLN A 228 16.96 26.49 -0.19
CA GLN A 228 17.28 25.64 -1.35
C GLN A 228 18.44 24.67 -1.08
N GLN A 229 19.45 25.07 -0.29
CA GLN A 229 20.56 24.20 0.14
C GLN A 229 20.14 23.21 1.25
N SER A 230 19.28 23.62 2.18
CA SER A 230 18.79 22.70 3.23
C SER A 230 17.97 21.54 2.68
N LEU A 231 17.34 21.70 1.49
CA LEU A 231 16.59 20.62 0.84
C LEU A 231 17.48 19.46 0.36
N THR A 232 18.79 19.69 0.13
CA THR A 232 19.73 18.65 -0.33
C THR A 232 20.56 18.06 0.80
N ASP A 233 20.85 18.85 1.83
CA ASP A 233 21.84 18.50 2.87
C ASP A 233 21.20 17.95 4.16
N ASP A 234 19.86 17.83 4.21
CA ASP A 234 19.08 17.38 5.38
C ASP A 234 18.94 15.85 5.50
N GLN A 235 19.60 15.06 4.65
CA GLN A 235 19.53 13.59 4.67
C GLN A 235 20.29 13.01 5.87
N LEU A 236 19.62 12.17 6.65
CA LEU A 236 20.22 11.32 7.68
C LEU A 236 19.71 9.89 7.46
N PHE A 237 20.59 8.96 7.10
CA PHE A 237 20.22 7.56 6.98
C PHE A 237 20.16 6.93 8.37
N PHE A 238 19.10 6.16 8.61
CA PHE A 238 18.84 5.57 9.91
C PHE A 238 19.99 4.67 10.37
N GLU A 239 20.52 3.88 9.45
CA GLU A 239 21.61 2.91 9.64
C GLU A 239 22.93 3.61 9.99
N ASP A 240 23.15 4.81 9.43
CA ASP A 240 24.38 5.58 9.66
C ASP A 240 24.41 6.22 11.04
N VAL A 241 23.24 6.61 11.57
CA VAL A 241 23.17 7.34 12.85
C VAL A 241 22.91 6.41 14.03
N PHE A 242 22.25 5.27 13.82
CA PHE A 242 21.95 4.30 14.87
C PHE A 242 22.83 3.05 14.86
N VAL A 243 24.12 3.17 14.54
CA VAL A 243 25.09 2.06 14.70
C VAL A 243 25.19 1.64 16.17
N PHE A 244 24.98 0.36 16.47
CA PHE A 244 25.08 -0.18 17.83
C PHE A 244 26.42 -0.84 18.06
N THR A 245 26.99 -0.60 19.25
CA THR A 245 28.25 -1.24 19.63
C THR A 245 28.03 -2.73 19.92
N ASP A 246 29.11 -3.52 19.87
CA ASP A 246 29.03 -4.93 20.27
C ASP A 246 28.63 -5.09 21.75
N GLU A 247 28.99 -4.12 22.60
CA GLU A 247 28.56 -4.07 24.01
C GLU A 247 27.03 -3.89 24.12
N ASP A 248 26.42 -3.03 23.30
CA ASP A 248 24.97 -2.84 23.26
C ASP A 248 24.26 -4.14 22.82
N LYS A 249 24.80 -4.82 21.81
CA LYS A 249 24.32 -6.11 21.31
C LYS A 249 24.35 -7.17 22.42
N GLU A 250 25.48 -7.32 23.11
CA GLU A 250 25.62 -8.27 24.22
C GLU A 250 24.67 -7.97 25.38
N LYS A 251 24.55 -6.70 25.76
CA LYS A 251 23.65 -6.26 26.83
C LYS A 251 22.20 -6.57 26.49
N PHE A 252 21.80 -6.35 25.25
CA PHE A 252 20.45 -6.65 24.76
C PHE A 252 20.15 -8.15 24.80
N ILE A 253 21.05 -8.98 24.30
CA ILE A 253 20.92 -10.46 24.34
C ILE A 253 20.80 -10.95 25.78
N LYS A 254 21.58 -10.39 26.71
CA LYS A 254 21.51 -10.71 28.13
C LYS A 254 20.17 -10.32 28.75
N GLN A 255 19.59 -9.19 28.34
CA GLN A 255 18.25 -8.78 28.76
C GLN A 255 17.17 -9.70 28.20
N MET A 256 17.21 -10.07 26.92
CA MET A 256 16.27 -11.04 26.35
C MET A 256 16.29 -12.38 27.11
N ASN A 257 17.48 -12.89 27.44
CA ASN A 257 17.58 -14.13 28.22
C ASN A 257 16.96 -14.00 29.62
N ARG A 258 17.13 -12.86 30.30
CA ARG A 258 16.48 -12.59 31.59
C ARG A 258 14.97 -12.52 31.48
N GLU A 259 14.45 -11.89 30.43
CA GLU A 259 13.00 -11.83 30.19
C GLU A 259 12.44 -13.22 29.86
N ALA A 260 13.18 -14.04 29.11
CA ALA A 260 12.79 -15.43 28.82
C ALA A 260 12.70 -16.29 30.08
N ASP A 261 13.59 -16.08 31.06
CA ASP A 261 13.54 -16.78 32.34
C ASP A 261 12.25 -16.47 33.13
N ARG A 262 11.61 -15.29 32.91
CA ARG A 262 10.33 -14.94 33.56
C ARG A 262 9.16 -15.77 33.05
N ILE A 263 9.25 -16.27 31.82
CA ILE A 263 8.22 -17.11 31.19
C ILE A 263 8.63 -18.58 31.07
N VAL A 264 9.68 -18.99 31.78
CA VAL A 264 10.24 -20.34 31.71
C VAL A 264 9.19 -21.42 32.00
N TRP A 265 8.26 -21.18 32.93
CA TRP A 265 7.19 -22.13 33.24
C TRP A 265 6.24 -22.39 32.07
N HIS A 266 6.11 -21.44 31.15
CA HIS A 266 5.28 -21.55 29.96
C HIS A 266 6.02 -22.13 28.77
N THR A 267 7.36 -22.17 28.80
CA THR A 267 8.20 -22.52 27.64
C THR A 267 9.12 -23.73 27.87
N ALA A 268 9.31 -24.17 29.12
CA ALA A 268 10.27 -25.22 29.49
C ALA A 268 10.02 -26.60 28.88
N LEU A 269 8.79 -26.89 28.45
CA LEU A 269 8.42 -28.16 27.82
C LEU A 269 8.89 -28.26 26.36
N TYR A 270 9.24 -27.14 25.74
CA TYR A 270 9.60 -27.06 24.32
C TYR A 270 11.11 -26.95 24.19
N LYS A 271 11.75 -28.05 23.76
CA LYS A 271 13.22 -28.17 23.76
C LYS A 271 13.86 -28.10 22.38
N SER A 272 13.10 -28.20 21.29
CA SER A 272 13.65 -28.22 19.93
C SER A 272 12.67 -27.63 18.91
N PRO A 273 12.77 -26.33 18.57
CA PRO A 273 13.62 -25.35 19.26
C PRO A 273 13.08 -25.03 20.67
N SER A 274 13.94 -24.59 21.58
CA SER A 274 13.55 -23.92 22.83
C SER A 274 13.50 -22.40 22.66
N ILE A 275 12.94 -21.69 23.64
CA ILE A 275 12.94 -20.22 23.59
C ILE A 275 14.37 -19.63 23.56
N LYS A 276 15.34 -20.28 24.23
CA LYS A 276 16.74 -19.84 24.21
C LYS A 276 17.39 -20.14 22.86
N ASP A 277 16.99 -21.21 22.19
CA ASP A 277 17.44 -21.50 20.82
C ASP A 277 16.92 -20.43 19.86
N LEU A 278 15.64 -20.05 19.96
CA LEU A 278 15.07 -18.97 19.15
C LEU A 278 15.73 -17.61 19.42
N ILE A 279 16.02 -17.29 20.70
CA ILE A 279 16.76 -16.07 21.05
C ILE A 279 18.15 -16.10 20.43
N LYS A 280 18.86 -17.22 20.53
CA LYS A 280 20.20 -17.37 19.94
C LYS A 280 20.15 -17.25 18.42
N GLU A 281 19.18 -17.90 17.78
CA GLU A 281 18.97 -17.85 16.33
C GLU A 281 18.72 -16.42 15.86
N ILE A 282 17.76 -15.71 16.46
CA ILE A 282 17.42 -14.35 16.06
C ILE A 282 18.54 -13.36 16.38
N SER A 283 19.28 -13.56 17.48
CA SER A 283 20.40 -12.69 17.85
C SER A 283 21.61 -12.91 16.94
N ASN A 284 21.86 -14.14 16.49
CA ASN A 284 22.99 -14.36 15.58
C ASN A 284 22.72 -13.79 14.18
N ARG A 285 21.45 -13.74 13.76
CA ARG A 285 21.07 -13.44 12.38
C ARG A 285 20.52 -12.02 12.19
N PHE A 286 19.80 -11.49 13.17
CA PHE A 286 19.00 -10.27 13.02
C PHE A 286 19.11 -9.31 14.23
N ILE A 287 20.17 -9.42 15.03
CA ILE A 287 20.33 -8.60 16.26
C ILE A 287 20.18 -7.11 15.98
N GLU A 288 20.70 -6.62 14.86
CA GLU A 288 20.64 -5.20 14.50
C GLU A 288 19.21 -4.74 14.22
N MET A 289 18.34 -5.62 13.72
CA MET A 289 16.94 -5.30 13.42
C MET A 289 16.06 -5.31 14.67
N ILE A 290 16.37 -6.18 15.64
CA ILE A 290 15.59 -6.30 16.89
C ILE A 290 16.13 -5.45 18.04
N LEU A 291 17.35 -4.91 17.95
CA LEU A 291 17.95 -4.14 19.04
C LEU A 291 17.16 -2.86 19.37
N TYR A 292 16.42 -2.37 18.39
CA TYR A 292 15.52 -1.23 18.50
C TYR A 292 14.27 -1.53 19.33
N GLU A 293 13.97 -2.80 19.63
CA GLU A 293 12.74 -3.19 20.33
C GLU A 293 12.95 -3.43 21.82
N LYS A 294 11.89 -3.49 22.63
CA LYS A 294 12.08 -3.85 24.06
C LYS A 294 12.39 -5.36 24.15
N PRO A 295 13.39 -5.79 24.96
CA PRO A 295 13.74 -7.20 25.09
C PRO A 295 12.54 -8.10 25.43
N GLN A 296 11.67 -7.64 26.34
CA GLN A 296 10.45 -8.35 26.72
C GLN A 296 9.41 -8.44 25.61
N ASP A 297 9.37 -7.48 24.69
CA ASP A 297 8.44 -7.49 23.55
C ASP A 297 8.92 -8.52 22.52
N VAL A 298 10.23 -8.54 22.23
CA VAL A 298 10.86 -9.55 21.36
C VAL A 298 10.69 -10.95 21.94
N VAL A 299 10.93 -11.14 23.24
CA VAL A 299 10.72 -12.43 23.92
C VAL A 299 9.25 -12.85 23.89
N GLY A 300 8.33 -11.90 24.04
CA GLY A 300 6.89 -12.15 23.90
C GLY A 300 6.50 -12.65 22.51
N ALA A 301 7.06 -12.04 21.46
CA ALA A 301 6.89 -12.49 20.08
C ALA A 301 7.49 -13.88 19.85
N LEU A 302 8.74 -14.11 20.25
CA LEU A 302 9.42 -15.41 20.12
C LEU A 302 8.69 -16.53 20.87
N ALA A 303 8.05 -16.25 22.00
CA ALA A 303 7.25 -17.23 22.73
C ALA A 303 6.01 -17.68 21.93
N LEU A 304 5.39 -16.78 21.16
CA LEU A 304 4.29 -17.14 20.27
C LEU A 304 4.78 -17.97 19.08
N ILE A 305 5.90 -17.59 18.48
CA ILE A 305 6.55 -18.35 17.39
C ILE A 305 6.91 -19.76 17.85
N LEU A 306 7.44 -19.89 19.07
CA LEU A 306 7.73 -21.18 19.70
C LEU A 306 6.49 -22.08 19.73
N TYR A 307 5.34 -21.54 20.09
CA TYR A 307 4.10 -22.32 20.12
C TYR A 307 3.61 -22.77 18.75
N GLU A 308 3.79 -21.94 17.72
CA GLU A 308 3.45 -22.33 16.35
C GLU A 308 4.40 -23.40 15.82
N LYS A 309 5.71 -23.27 16.07
CA LYS A 309 6.70 -24.31 15.72
C LYS A 309 6.42 -25.66 16.41
N HIS A 310 5.83 -25.65 17.60
CA HIS A 310 5.38 -26.85 18.33
C HIS A 310 3.91 -27.22 18.07
N GLN A 311 3.27 -26.62 17.07
CA GLN A 311 1.90 -26.91 16.59
C GLN A 311 0.83 -26.83 17.69
N ILE A 312 0.95 -25.87 18.61
CA ILE A 312 0.00 -25.71 19.72
C ILE A 312 -1.22 -24.92 19.26
N SER A 313 -2.41 -25.51 19.44
CA SER A 313 -3.67 -24.83 19.16
C SER A 313 -3.82 -23.53 19.96
N ALA A 314 -4.31 -22.47 19.31
CA ALA A 314 -4.58 -21.16 19.92
C ALA A 314 -5.46 -21.22 21.20
N LYS A 315 -6.30 -22.24 21.37
CA LYS A 315 -7.11 -22.45 22.59
C LYS A 315 -6.28 -22.89 23.80
N ASN A 316 -5.10 -23.46 23.57
CA ASN A 316 -4.22 -24.02 24.60
C ASN A 316 -3.00 -23.12 24.89
N THR A 317 -2.90 -21.98 24.20
CA THR A 317 -1.78 -21.05 24.32
C THR A 317 -1.98 -20.14 25.55
N PRO A 318 -1.07 -20.13 26.54
CA PRO A 318 -1.18 -19.28 27.73
C PRO A 318 -0.78 -17.82 27.45
N THR A 319 -1.18 -17.26 26.29
CA THR A 319 -0.77 -15.94 25.79
C THR A 319 -1.02 -14.82 26.79
N GLU A 320 -2.18 -14.82 27.47
CA GLU A 320 -2.50 -13.82 28.48
C GLU A 320 -1.54 -13.87 29.68
N ARG A 321 -1.13 -15.06 30.11
CA ARG A 321 -0.21 -15.23 31.24
C ARG A 321 1.20 -14.78 30.87
N ILE A 322 1.70 -15.18 29.71
CA ILE A 322 2.98 -14.70 29.17
C ILE A 322 3.00 -13.18 29.09
N PHE A 323 1.93 -12.57 28.56
CA PHE A 323 1.88 -11.13 28.40
C PHE A 323 1.84 -10.39 29.73
N ARG A 324 1.24 -10.98 30.78
CA ARG A 324 1.28 -10.43 32.13
C ARG A 324 2.65 -10.61 32.78
N ASP A 325 3.25 -11.78 32.64
CA ASP A 325 4.54 -12.11 33.24
C ASP A 325 5.67 -11.26 32.64
N LEU A 326 5.59 -10.94 31.34
CA LEU A 326 6.49 -10.00 30.65
C LEU A 326 6.08 -8.52 30.79
N ARG A 327 4.90 -8.23 31.34
CA ARG A 327 4.32 -6.86 31.46
C ARG A 327 4.08 -6.16 30.11
N ILE A 328 3.62 -6.91 29.11
CA ILE A 328 3.39 -6.45 27.73
C ILE A 328 1.91 -6.48 27.30
N TRP A 329 0.98 -6.76 28.23
CA TRP A 329 -0.46 -6.87 27.93
C TRP A 329 -1.06 -5.69 27.16
N GLY A 330 -0.69 -4.46 27.54
CA GLY A 330 -1.16 -3.24 26.85
C GLY A 330 -0.65 -3.10 25.41
N ARG A 331 0.41 -3.84 25.04
CA ARG A 331 1.05 -3.79 23.72
C ARG A 331 0.71 -4.98 22.83
N LYS A 332 -0.32 -5.78 23.16
CA LYS A 332 -0.67 -7.01 22.43
C LYS A 332 -0.69 -6.90 20.89
N LYS A 333 -1.21 -5.78 20.35
CA LYS A 333 -1.30 -5.56 18.90
C LYS A 333 0.10 -5.44 18.28
N PHE A 334 0.96 -4.68 18.95
CA PHE A 334 2.35 -4.50 18.56
C PHE A 334 3.14 -5.81 18.64
N ILE A 335 2.92 -6.62 19.67
CA ILE A 335 3.60 -7.93 19.79
C ILE A 335 3.23 -8.87 18.65
N LEU A 336 1.98 -8.84 18.17
CA LEU A 336 1.54 -9.64 17.01
C LEU A 336 2.16 -9.12 15.70
N GLU A 337 2.29 -7.81 15.54
CA GLU A 337 3.00 -7.21 14.40
C GLU A 337 4.50 -7.56 14.42
N LEU A 338 5.13 -7.48 15.58
CA LEU A 338 6.53 -7.86 15.80
C LEU A 338 6.76 -9.36 15.57
N LYS A 339 5.81 -10.21 15.99
CA LYS A 339 5.81 -11.64 15.69
C LYS A 339 5.83 -11.88 14.18
N ALA A 340 4.88 -11.30 13.44
CA ALA A 340 4.80 -11.46 11.99
C ALA A 340 6.10 -11.01 11.31
N MET A 341 6.64 -9.85 11.71
CA MET A 341 7.93 -9.37 11.22
C MET A 341 9.08 -10.36 11.48
N ILE A 342 9.14 -10.94 12.68
CA ILE A 342 10.17 -11.92 13.03
C ILE A 342 9.99 -13.22 12.24
N GLU A 343 8.77 -13.67 12.02
CA GLU A 343 8.49 -14.84 11.20
C GLU A 343 8.88 -14.61 9.75
N ASP A 344 8.53 -13.46 9.17
CA ASP A 344 8.96 -13.07 7.83
C ASP A 344 10.50 -13.08 7.75
N MET A 345 11.21 -12.51 8.73
CA MET A 345 12.68 -12.56 8.79
C MET A 345 13.24 -13.98 8.88
N MET A 346 12.58 -14.87 9.63
CA MET A 346 13.00 -16.26 9.80
C MET A 346 12.69 -17.14 8.57
N MET A 347 11.63 -16.82 7.82
CA MET A 347 11.24 -17.50 6.57
C MET A 347 12.17 -17.12 5.41
N VAL A 348 12.60 -15.85 5.35
CA VAL A 348 13.53 -15.30 4.34
C VAL A 348 14.87 -16.04 4.23
N GLU A 349 15.22 -16.94 5.17
CA GLU A 349 16.53 -17.60 5.18
C GLU A 349 16.52 -19.14 5.20
N GLU A 350 15.37 -19.79 5.02
CA GLU A 350 15.33 -21.14 4.41
C GLU A 350 15.47 -21.08 2.87
N GLU A 351 15.29 -19.89 2.26
CA GLU A 351 15.37 -19.61 0.81
C GLU A 351 16.68 -18.91 0.35
N ARG A 352 17.45 -18.29 1.24
CA ARG A 352 18.56 -17.38 0.89
C ARG A 352 19.88 -18.02 0.42
N SER A 353 19.94 -19.32 0.16
CA SER A 353 21.16 -19.87 -0.46
C SER A 353 21.31 -19.51 -1.94
N ASP A 354 20.25 -19.00 -2.60
CA ASP A 354 20.25 -18.64 -4.03
C ASP A 354 20.26 -17.11 -4.34
N ASP A 355 19.87 -16.24 -3.40
CA ASP A 355 19.57 -14.82 -3.68
C ASP A 355 20.75 -13.93 -4.07
N SER A 356 21.98 -14.23 -3.62
CA SER A 356 23.16 -13.43 -3.99
C SER A 356 23.51 -13.56 -5.49
N SER A 357 23.00 -14.58 -6.18
CA SER A 357 23.25 -14.80 -7.61
C SER A 357 22.41 -13.87 -8.50
N ILE A 358 21.12 -13.68 -8.19
CA ILE A 358 20.17 -12.99 -9.06
C ILE A 358 20.41 -11.47 -9.08
N ILE A 359 20.63 -10.85 -7.92
CA ILE A 359 20.95 -9.41 -7.84
C ILE A 359 22.23 -9.09 -8.61
N ASN A 360 23.25 -9.95 -8.52
CA ASN A 360 24.47 -9.82 -9.31
C ASN A 360 24.20 -9.94 -10.82
N GLN A 361 23.25 -10.74 -11.26
CA GLN A 361 22.85 -10.82 -12.67
C GLN A 361 22.16 -9.54 -13.16
N PHE A 362 21.34 -8.88 -12.34
CA PHE A 362 20.79 -7.56 -12.66
C PHE A 362 21.89 -6.51 -12.86
N ILE A 363 22.85 -6.45 -11.92
CA ILE A 363 23.97 -5.50 -11.99
C ILE A 363 24.81 -5.76 -13.25
N GLN A 364 25.19 -7.03 -13.49
CA GLN A 364 25.97 -7.41 -14.67
C GLN A 364 25.25 -7.07 -15.98
N LEU A 365 23.92 -7.23 -16.03
CA LEU A 365 23.12 -6.90 -17.20
C LEU A 365 23.11 -5.38 -17.45
N PHE A 366 22.87 -4.57 -16.42
CA PHE A 366 22.86 -3.11 -16.57
C PHE A 366 24.25 -2.58 -16.96
N ASP A 367 25.32 -3.12 -16.36
CA ASP A 367 26.70 -2.79 -16.73
C ASP A 367 27.02 -3.15 -18.18
N LYS A 368 26.63 -4.36 -18.62
CA LYS A 368 26.84 -4.86 -19.99
C LYS A 368 26.23 -3.95 -21.05
N TYR A 369 25.07 -3.35 -20.76
CA TYR A 369 24.36 -2.46 -21.69
C TYR A 369 24.53 -0.97 -21.36
N GLN A 370 25.51 -0.60 -20.52
CA GLN A 370 25.83 0.79 -20.16
C GLN A 370 24.62 1.57 -19.61
N TYR A 371 23.78 0.89 -18.83
CA TYR A 371 22.61 1.48 -18.21
C TYR A 371 22.99 2.10 -16.85
N GLU A 372 23.72 3.21 -16.90
CA GLU A 372 24.43 3.79 -15.75
C GLU A 372 23.50 4.40 -14.68
N HIS A 373 22.24 4.69 -15.01
CA HIS A 373 21.29 5.35 -14.12
C HIS A 373 19.93 4.65 -14.12
N LEU A 374 19.57 4.07 -12.96
CA LEU A 374 18.22 3.59 -12.73
C LEU A 374 17.25 4.77 -12.73
N ASN A 375 16.24 4.69 -13.59
CA ASN A 375 15.15 5.64 -13.64
C ASN A 375 14.20 5.39 -12.46
N GLU A 376 13.84 6.46 -11.76
CA GLU A 376 12.71 6.44 -10.85
C GLU A 376 11.40 6.29 -11.64
N ILE A 377 10.43 5.56 -11.07
CA ILE A 377 9.07 5.49 -11.61
C ILE A 377 8.43 6.87 -11.42
N PRO A 378 8.08 7.62 -12.47
CA PRO A 378 7.60 8.97 -12.27
C PRO A 378 6.20 8.96 -11.63
N LYS A 379 5.97 9.84 -10.65
CA LYS A 379 4.78 9.88 -9.76
C LYS A 379 3.41 10.02 -10.46
N ARG A 380 3.38 10.21 -11.78
CA ARG A 380 2.18 10.42 -12.60
C ARG A 380 2.31 9.80 -14.00
N VAL A 381 2.79 8.57 -14.12
CA VAL A 381 2.81 7.91 -15.42
C VAL A 381 1.64 6.95 -15.54
N THR A 382 0.86 7.14 -16.60
CA THR A 382 0.10 6.03 -17.18
C THR A 382 1.06 5.26 -18.10
N TYR A 383 1.18 3.94 -17.98
CA TYR A 383 2.02 3.10 -18.86
C TYR A 383 1.61 3.12 -20.35
N ARG A 384 0.71 4.02 -20.75
CA ARG A 384 0.30 4.28 -22.14
C ARG A 384 1.46 4.56 -23.08
N PHE A 385 2.57 5.11 -22.56
CA PHE A 385 3.76 5.40 -23.36
C PHE A 385 4.51 4.15 -23.82
N LEU A 386 4.34 2.99 -23.17
CA LEU A 386 5.14 1.80 -23.45
C LEU A 386 4.93 1.29 -24.87
N THR A 387 3.70 1.28 -25.38
CA THR A 387 3.43 0.85 -26.76
C THR A 387 4.07 1.80 -27.77
N ASP A 388 4.03 3.12 -27.52
CA ASP A 388 4.71 4.11 -28.36
C ASP A 388 6.24 3.93 -28.31
N LEU A 389 6.78 3.60 -27.14
CA LEU A 389 8.20 3.33 -26.95
C LEU A 389 8.62 2.05 -27.69
N GLN A 390 7.85 0.96 -27.58
CA GLN A 390 8.06 -0.28 -28.35
C GLN A 390 8.12 -0.01 -29.85
N ASN A 391 7.17 0.78 -30.37
CA ASN A 391 7.11 1.11 -31.79
C ASN A 391 8.29 1.94 -32.31
N ARG A 392 8.93 2.73 -31.43
CA ARG A 392 10.09 3.59 -31.78
C ARG A 392 11.44 2.92 -31.53
N THR A 393 11.47 1.88 -30.71
CA THR A 393 12.69 1.15 -30.35
C THR A 393 12.88 -0.03 -31.29
N LYS A 394 14.09 -0.22 -31.82
CA LYS A 394 14.41 -1.38 -32.64
C LYS A 394 14.40 -2.65 -31.77
N PHE A 395 13.68 -3.68 -32.21
CA PHE A 395 13.67 -4.97 -31.51
C PHE A 395 15.07 -5.61 -31.50
N ASN A 396 15.55 -5.95 -30.30
CA ASN A 396 16.80 -6.67 -30.08
C ASN A 396 16.47 -8.04 -29.45
N PRO A 397 16.58 -9.15 -30.23
CA PRO A 397 16.18 -10.47 -29.75
C PRO A 397 17.06 -10.98 -28.61
N GLU A 398 18.38 -10.78 -28.69
CA GLU A 398 19.33 -11.26 -27.67
C GLU A 398 19.09 -10.58 -26.32
N LEU A 399 18.96 -9.25 -26.31
CA LEU A 399 18.66 -8.49 -25.09
C LEU A 399 17.28 -8.85 -24.51
N CYS A 400 16.28 -9.05 -25.37
CA CYS A 400 14.94 -9.44 -24.95
C CYS A 400 14.95 -10.83 -24.28
N GLU A 401 15.65 -11.80 -24.87
CA GLU A 401 15.78 -13.15 -24.33
C GLU A 401 16.53 -13.16 -23.00
N GLU A 402 17.63 -12.41 -22.88
CA GLU A 402 18.40 -12.28 -21.64
C GLU A 402 17.56 -11.70 -20.50
N ILE A 403 16.82 -10.61 -20.76
CA ILE A 403 15.93 -10.00 -19.77
C ILE A 403 14.78 -10.93 -19.40
N ASN A 404 14.13 -11.57 -20.38
CA ASN A 404 13.02 -12.49 -20.10
C ASN A 404 13.50 -13.70 -19.30
N THR A 405 14.71 -14.21 -19.55
CA THR A 405 15.30 -15.31 -18.79
C THR A 405 15.55 -14.90 -17.35
N LEU A 406 16.18 -13.73 -17.13
CA LEU A 406 16.39 -13.18 -15.80
C LEU A 406 15.07 -12.98 -15.05
N ALA A 407 14.06 -12.44 -15.74
CA ALA A 407 12.73 -12.30 -15.19
C ALA A 407 12.12 -13.67 -14.80
N ILE A 408 12.17 -14.69 -15.65
CA ILE A 408 11.67 -16.04 -15.31
C ILE A 408 12.40 -16.60 -14.08
N GLN A 409 13.71 -16.37 -13.95
CA GLN A 409 14.46 -16.79 -12.77
C GLN A 409 13.95 -16.09 -11.50
N VAL A 410 13.67 -14.78 -11.58
CA VAL A 410 13.09 -14.05 -10.44
C VAL A 410 11.69 -14.57 -10.09
N LEU A 411 10.84 -14.89 -11.08
CA LEU A 411 9.51 -15.49 -10.79
C LEU A 411 9.60 -16.85 -10.11
N LYS A 412 10.66 -17.61 -10.38
CA LYS A 412 10.90 -18.94 -9.78
C LYS A 412 11.62 -18.86 -8.44
N SER A 413 12.20 -17.72 -8.12
CA SER A 413 12.79 -17.43 -6.81
C SER A 413 11.75 -16.82 -5.87
N GLU A 414 11.93 -17.00 -4.57
CA GLU A 414 11.10 -16.35 -3.54
C GLU A 414 11.55 -14.90 -3.25
N VAL A 415 12.40 -14.33 -4.13
CA VAL A 415 12.92 -12.96 -4.03
C VAL A 415 11.78 -11.93 -4.15
N PRO A 416 11.71 -10.94 -3.24
CA PRO A 416 10.75 -9.84 -3.34
C PRO A 416 10.91 -9.08 -4.66
N VAL A 417 9.85 -9.11 -5.47
CA VAL A 417 9.76 -8.43 -6.76
C VAL A 417 9.73 -6.91 -6.54
N ASN A 418 10.82 -6.21 -6.85
CA ASN A 418 10.89 -4.75 -6.77
C ASN A 418 10.45 -4.12 -8.11
N VAL A 419 9.35 -3.35 -8.05
CA VAL A 419 8.74 -2.67 -9.21
C VAL A 419 9.76 -1.79 -9.96
N VAL A 420 10.71 -1.19 -9.24
CA VAL A 420 11.73 -0.31 -9.82
C VAL A 420 12.67 -1.08 -10.73
N ASP A 421 13.04 -2.31 -10.36
CA ASP A 421 13.98 -3.11 -11.14
C ASP A 421 13.35 -3.56 -12.46
N PHE A 422 12.10 -4.02 -12.43
CA PHE A 422 11.36 -4.37 -13.64
C PHE A 422 11.01 -3.18 -14.51
N TYR A 423 10.74 -2.01 -13.90
CA TYR A 423 10.57 -0.78 -14.65
C TYR A 423 11.84 -0.47 -15.45
N ASN A 424 13.01 -0.58 -14.82
CA ASN A 424 14.29 -0.32 -15.49
C ASN A 424 14.64 -1.38 -16.54
N LEU A 425 14.31 -2.66 -16.31
CA LEU A 425 14.41 -3.69 -17.35
C LEU A 425 13.53 -3.38 -18.57
N VAL A 426 12.30 -2.90 -18.37
CA VAL A 426 11.40 -2.50 -19.46
C VAL A 426 11.87 -1.22 -20.15
N MET A 427 12.47 -0.29 -19.41
CA MET A 427 13.09 0.90 -20.01
C MET A 427 14.33 0.56 -20.84
N LEU A 428 15.11 -0.45 -20.41
CA LEU A 428 16.25 -0.98 -21.16
C LEU A 428 15.80 -1.75 -22.40
N CYS A 429 14.79 -2.61 -22.27
CA CYS A 429 14.19 -3.36 -23.37
C CYS A 429 12.65 -3.34 -23.29
N PRO A 430 12.00 -2.41 -24.03
CA PRO A 430 10.54 -2.28 -24.03
C PRO A 430 9.79 -3.50 -24.55
N HIS A 431 10.49 -4.44 -25.20
CA HIS A 431 9.93 -5.66 -25.77
C HIS A 431 10.06 -6.89 -24.85
N ALA A 432 10.65 -6.74 -23.66
CA ALA A 432 10.79 -7.81 -22.69
C ALA A 432 9.44 -8.15 -22.02
N TYR A 433 8.65 -9.00 -22.66
CA TYR A 433 7.27 -9.30 -22.27
C TYR A 433 7.16 -9.97 -20.89
N VAL A 434 8.13 -10.75 -20.42
CA VAL A 434 8.08 -11.32 -19.06
C VAL A 434 8.25 -10.22 -18.01
N ALA A 435 9.16 -9.27 -18.23
CA ALA A 435 9.33 -8.12 -17.35
C ALA A 435 8.08 -7.22 -17.32
N ILE A 436 7.39 -7.04 -18.45
CA ILE A 436 6.09 -6.33 -18.50
C ILE A 436 5.02 -7.09 -17.70
N SER A 437 4.99 -8.42 -17.78
CA SER A 437 4.07 -9.26 -16.99
C SER A 437 4.29 -9.07 -15.48
N MET A 438 5.54 -8.96 -15.04
CA MET A 438 5.83 -8.67 -13.63
C MET A 438 5.43 -7.27 -13.22
N LEU A 439 5.60 -6.26 -14.08
CA LEU A 439 5.05 -4.94 -13.81
C LEU A 439 3.53 -4.98 -13.66
N LEU A 440 2.84 -5.85 -14.41
CA LEU A 440 1.39 -6.01 -14.30
C LEU A 440 0.97 -6.56 -12.91
N THR A 441 1.71 -7.50 -12.33
CA THR A 441 1.36 -8.11 -11.02
C THR A 441 1.49 -7.13 -9.85
N VAL A 442 2.40 -6.15 -9.96
CA VAL A 442 2.69 -5.18 -8.90
C VAL A 442 2.03 -3.80 -9.11
N SER A 443 1.44 -3.55 -10.29
CA SER A 443 0.82 -2.26 -10.64
C SER A 443 -0.64 -2.16 -10.21
N SER A 444 -1.10 -0.93 -9.96
CA SER A 444 -2.51 -0.61 -9.69
C SER A 444 -3.42 -0.91 -10.90
N LYS A 445 -4.71 -1.21 -10.64
CA LYS A 445 -5.70 -1.59 -11.67
C LYS A 445 -5.85 -0.58 -12.82
N GLU A 446 -5.67 0.71 -12.54
CA GLU A 446 -5.72 1.79 -13.55
C GLU A 446 -4.65 1.66 -14.65
N HIS A 447 -3.60 0.88 -14.42
CA HIS A 447 -2.51 0.64 -15.35
C HIS A 447 -2.67 -0.65 -16.16
N HIS A 448 -3.50 -1.59 -15.71
CA HIS A 448 -3.59 -2.94 -16.26
C HIS A 448 -3.89 -2.96 -17.76
N LEU A 449 -4.86 -2.17 -18.24
CA LEU A 449 -5.18 -2.12 -19.67
C LEU A 449 -4.00 -1.67 -20.54
N SER A 450 -3.18 -0.74 -20.06
CA SER A 450 -2.01 -0.24 -20.82
C SER A 450 -0.88 -1.27 -20.81
N LEU A 451 -0.62 -1.89 -19.66
CA LEU A 451 0.40 -2.93 -19.50
C LEU A 451 0.05 -4.21 -20.26
N LEU A 452 -1.20 -4.67 -20.23
CA LEU A 452 -1.66 -5.83 -21.00
C LEU A 452 -1.49 -5.61 -22.51
N LYS A 453 -1.84 -4.41 -23.01
CA LYS A 453 -1.60 -4.07 -24.43
C LYS A 453 -0.12 -4.05 -24.78
N ALA A 454 0.71 -3.48 -23.92
CA ALA A 454 2.16 -3.47 -24.10
C ALA A 454 2.74 -4.90 -24.07
N TYR A 455 2.23 -5.77 -23.19
CA TYR A 455 2.60 -7.18 -23.10
C TYR A 455 2.27 -7.92 -24.39
N VAL A 456 1.01 -7.85 -24.85
CA VAL A 456 0.56 -8.50 -26.10
C VAL A 456 1.41 -8.04 -27.29
N ASN A 457 1.68 -6.73 -27.41
CA ASN A 457 2.50 -6.18 -28.49
C ASN A 457 3.96 -6.68 -28.41
N ALA A 458 4.58 -6.63 -27.23
CA ALA A 458 5.94 -7.13 -27.00
C ALA A 458 6.05 -8.63 -27.31
N TYR A 459 5.07 -9.42 -26.89
CA TYR A 459 5.00 -10.85 -27.13
C TYR A 459 4.94 -11.20 -28.61
N GLU A 460 4.08 -10.50 -29.36
CA GLU A 460 3.93 -10.68 -30.82
C GLU A 460 5.19 -10.30 -31.59
N ILE A 461 5.88 -9.23 -31.17
CA ILE A 461 7.15 -8.83 -31.77
C ILE A 461 8.24 -9.86 -31.45
N GLY A 462 8.32 -10.31 -30.19
CA GLY A 462 9.33 -11.25 -29.73
C GLY A 462 9.19 -12.66 -30.30
N ASN A 463 7.97 -13.09 -30.60
CA ASN A 463 7.66 -14.45 -31.05
C ASN A 463 7.07 -14.47 -32.47
N ARG A 464 7.51 -13.57 -33.36
CA ARG A 464 6.92 -13.39 -34.70
C ARG A 464 6.79 -14.70 -35.50
N GLU A 465 7.79 -15.58 -35.43
CA GLU A 465 7.79 -16.87 -36.13
C GLU A 465 6.66 -17.80 -35.66
N VAL A 466 6.32 -17.76 -34.37
CA VAL A 466 5.21 -18.53 -33.80
C VAL A 466 3.88 -18.11 -34.44
N PHE A 467 3.70 -16.81 -34.75
CA PHE A 467 2.47 -16.33 -35.38
C PHE A 467 2.43 -16.55 -36.90
N LEU A 468 3.60 -16.70 -37.55
CA LEU A 468 3.70 -17.10 -38.95
C LEU A 468 3.42 -18.60 -39.12
N ASN A 469 3.87 -19.42 -38.18
CA ASN A 469 3.72 -20.87 -38.19
C ASN A 469 3.21 -21.38 -36.82
N PRO A 470 1.92 -21.15 -36.49
CA PRO A 470 1.39 -21.48 -35.18
C PRO A 470 1.42 -22.98 -34.90
N PRO A 471 1.95 -23.42 -33.74
CA PRO A 471 1.88 -24.82 -33.34
C PRO A 471 0.42 -25.23 -33.10
N LYS A 472 0.14 -26.53 -33.26
CA LYS A 472 -1.13 -27.11 -32.82
C LYS A 472 -1.22 -27.03 -31.30
N GLN A 473 -2.43 -26.95 -30.75
CA GLN A 473 -2.67 -26.89 -29.31
C GLN A 473 -1.90 -25.72 -28.68
N PHE A 474 -2.04 -24.54 -29.27
CA PHE A 474 -1.24 -23.35 -28.99
C PHE A 474 -1.15 -23.06 -27.49
N THR A 475 -2.28 -23.18 -26.79
CA THR A 475 -2.45 -22.90 -25.35
C THR A 475 -1.88 -23.96 -24.41
N ARG A 476 -1.25 -25.02 -24.92
CA ARG A 476 -0.57 -26.02 -24.08
C ARG A 476 0.88 -25.65 -23.74
N TYR A 477 1.42 -24.62 -24.38
CA TYR A 477 2.70 -24.04 -24.01
C TYR A 477 2.46 -22.87 -23.06
N ASP A 478 3.16 -22.82 -21.92
CA ASP A 478 2.90 -21.85 -20.83
C ASP A 478 2.87 -20.40 -21.35
N LEU A 479 3.94 -19.95 -22.01
CA LEU A 479 4.02 -18.59 -22.58
C LEU A 479 2.91 -18.26 -23.59
N HIS A 480 2.44 -19.25 -24.35
CA HIS A 480 1.33 -19.07 -25.29
C HIS A 480 -0.01 -18.98 -24.56
N LYS A 481 -0.18 -19.75 -23.49
CA LYS A 481 -1.34 -19.66 -22.59
C LYS A 481 -1.42 -18.29 -21.94
N GLU A 482 -0.32 -17.77 -21.40
CA GLU A 482 -0.30 -16.43 -20.80
C GLU A 482 -0.64 -15.33 -21.81
N TYR A 483 -0.18 -15.47 -23.05
CA TYR A 483 -0.57 -14.59 -24.15
C TYR A 483 -2.08 -14.60 -24.40
N ILE A 484 -2.70 -15.77 -24.44
CA ILE A 484 -4.15 -15.93 -24.62
C ILE A 484 -4.93 -15.34 -23.43
N LEU A 485 -4.50 -15.59 -22.20
CA LEU A 485 -5.11 -15.01 -21.00
C LEU A 485 -4.98 -13.48 -20.96
N ALA A 486 -3.89 -12.92 -21.49
CA ALA A 486 -3.73 -11.48 -21.63
C ALA A 486 -4.72 -10.88 -22.63
N LEU A 487 -4.99 -11.55 -23.77
CA LEU A 487 -6.02 -11.14 -24.72
C LEU A 487 -7.42 -11.16 -24.08
N ASP A 488 -7.74 -12.23 -23.35
CA ASP A 488 -9.02 -12.35 -22.65
C ASP A 488 -9.19 -11.26 -21.59
N SER A 489 -8.17 -11.02 -20.77
CA SER A 489 -8.17 -9.95 -19.76
C SER A 489 -8.43 -8.57 -20.39
N ILE A 490 -7.87 -8.29 -21.57
CA ILE A 490 -8.15 -7.05 -22.31
C ILE A 490 -9.63 -7.01 -22.76
N GLY A 491 -10.14 -8.12 -23.29
CA GLY A 491 -11.54 -8.26 -23.69
C GLY A 491 -12.51 -8.00 -22.54
N LEU A 492 -12.27 -8.60 -21.37
CA LEU A 492 -13.05 -8.43 -20.15
C LEU A 492 -13.03 -6.99 -19.65
N LEU A 493 -11.85 -6.34 -19.62
CA LEU A 493 -11.75 -4.94 -19.24
C LEU A 493 -12.58 -4.03 -20.16
N TYR A 494 -12.56 -4.26 -21.47
CA TYR A 494 -13.40 -3.51 -22.39
C TYR A 494 -14.89 -3.79 -22.22
N LYS A 495 -15.29 -5.05 -22.01
CA LYS A 495 -16.69 -5.41 -21.71
C LYS A 495 -17.18 -4.69 -20.45
N SER A 496 -16.37 -4.65 -19.39
CA SER A 496 -16.71 -3.96 -18.13
C SER A 496 -16.94 -2.45 -18.31
N GLU A 497 -16.30 -1.84 -19.32
CA GLU A 497 -16.49 -0.44 -19.69
C GLU A 497 -17.56 -0.24 -20.78
N ASN A 498 -18.33 -1.27 -21.14
CA ASN A 498 -19.30 -1.30 -22.25
C ASN A 498 -18.69 -0.99 -23.64
N LYS A 499 -17.38 -1.20 -23.80
CA LYS A 499 -16.61 -0.98 -25.04
C LYS A 499 -16.53 -2.25 -25.88
N TYR A 500 -17.69 -2.79 -26.25
CA TYR A 500 -17.81 -4.07 -26.94
C TYR A 500 -17.11 -4.10 -28.30
N LYS A 501 -17.10 -2.98 -29.04
CA LYS A 501 -16.45 -2.90 -30.34
C LYS A 501 -14.94 -3.04 -30.22
N GLU A 502 -14.36 -2.47 -29.17
CA GLU A 502 -12.94 -2.52 -28.86
C GLU A 502 -12.49 -3.90 -28.34
N ALA A 503 -13.40 -4.69 -27.75
CA ALA A 503 -13.13 -6.05 -27.28
C ALA A 503 -13.00 -7.06 -28.44
N ILE A 504 -13.79 -6.91 -29.51
CA ILE A 504 -13.89 -7.87 -30.63
C ILE A 504 -12.52 -8.28 -31.21
N PRO A 505 -11.60 -7.37 -31.55
CA PRO A 505 -10.32 -7.76 -32.16
C PRO A 505 -9.46 -8.67 -31.28
N PHE A 506 -9.61 -8.57 -29.95
CA PHE A 506 -8.87 -9.41 -29.00
C PHE A 506 -9.45 -10.82 -28.94
N TYR A 507 -10.79 -10.94 -28.88
CA TYR A 507 -11.46 -12.23 -28.94
C TYR A 507 -11.31 -12.92 -30.30
N GLU A 508 -11.37 -12.18 -31.42
CA GLU A 508 -11.11 -12.75 -32.75
C GLU A 508 -9.68 -13.29 -32.85
N LYS A 509 -8.71 -12.56 -32.29
CA LYS A 509 -7.32 -13.01 -32.22
C LYS A 509 -7.18 -14.25 -31.33
N MET A 510 -7.87 -14.27 -30.20
CA MET A 510 -7.90 -15.40 -29.28
C MET A 510 -8.46 -16.66 -29.97
N ILE A 511 -9.62 -16.56 -30.63
CA ILE A 511 -10.24 -17.65 -31.41
C ILE A 511 -9.31 -18.16 -32.53
N ARG A 512 -8.53 -17.26 -33.13
CA ARG A 512 -7.59 -17.63 -34.19
C ARG A 512 -6.45 -18.52 -33.67
N TYR A 513 -5.99 -18.32 -32.45
CA TYR A 513 -4.80 -18.99 -31.92
C TYR A 513 -5.11 -20.06 -30.87
N ASP A 514 -6.19 -19.94 -30.10
CA ASP A 514 -6.69 -21.01 -29.22
C ASP A 514 -7.56 -22.00 -30.00
N ASP A 515 -6.91 -22.93 -30.70
CA ASP A 515 -7.55 -23.92 -31.58
C ASP A 515 -8.48 -24.88 -30.84
N GLU A 516 -8.24 -25.09 -29.54
CA GLU A 516 -9.07 -25.91 -28.65
C GLU A 516 -10.19 -25.08 -27.95
N ASP A 517 -10.21 -23.75 -28.10
CA ASP A 517 -11.13 -22.80 -27.43
C ASP A 517 -11.24 -23.05 -25.90
N ARG A 518 -10.09 -23.36 -25.27
CA ARG A 518 -10.01 -23.78 -23.85
C ARG A 518 -10.46 -22.71 -22.87
N PHE A 519 -10.45 -21.45 -23.31
CA PHE A 519 -10.78 -20.30 -22.48
C PHE A 519 -12.09 -19.61 -22.92
N GLY A 520 -12.91 -20.28 -23.73
CA GLY A 520 -14.28 -19.81 -24.03
C GLY A 520 -14.34 -18.49 -24.81
N ALA A 521 -13.42 -18.26 -25.74
CA ALA A 521 -13.37 -17.03 -26.53
C ALA A 521 -14.58 -16.93 -27.48
N LYS A 522 -15.02 -18.07 -28.04
CA LYS A 522 -16.21 -18.11 -28.90
C LYS A 522 -17.50 -17.79 -28.16
N GLU A 523 -17.57 -18.11 -26.87
CA GLU A 523 -18.71 -17.75 -26.01
C GLU A 523 -18.65 -16.27 -25.64
N SER A 524 -17.48 -15.81 -25.16
CA SER A 524 -17.23 -14.44 -24.70
C SER A 524 -17.44 -13.36 -25.77
N ILE A 525 -17.22 -13.68 -27.06
CA ILE A 525 -17.40 -12.72 -28.16
C ILE A 525 -18.87 -12.49 -28.52
N LEU A 526 -19.80 -13.40 -28.18
CA LEU A 526 -21.20 -13.35 -28.62
C LEU A 526 -21.91 -12.08 -28.14
N ILE A 527 -21.72 -11.72 -26.88
CA ILE A 527 -22.31 -10.50 -26.30
C ILE A 527 -21.80 -9.25 -27.05
N CYS A 528 -20.55 -9.27 -27.49
CA CYS A 528 -19.96 -8.18 -28.25
C CYS A 528 -20.63 -8.01 -29.62
N TYR A 529 -20.92 -9.11 -30.32
CA TYR A 529 -21.65 -9.06 -31.59
C TYR A 529 -23.09 -8.55 -31.44
N ILE A 530 -23.78 -8.89 -30.36
CA ILE A 530 -25.14 -8.37 -30.08
C ILE A 530 -25.10 -6.86 -29.89
N PHE A 531 -24.27 -6.35 -28.99
CA PHE A 531 -24.21 -4.91 -28.71
C PHE A 531 -23.65 -4.09 -29.88
N THR A 532 -22.88 -4.70 -30.77
CA THR A 532 -22.41 -4.07 -32.01
C THR A 532 -23.32 -4.33 -33.23
N LYS A 533 -24.44 -5.04 -33.05
CA LYS A 533 -25.44 -5.37 -34.09
C LYS A 533 -24.89 -6.19 -35.26
N GLN A 534 -23.91 -7.04 -35.00
CA GLN A 534 -23.28 -7.92 -35.99
C GLN A 534 -23.96 -9.30 -36.01
N ILE A 535 -25.24 -9.34 -36.39
CA ILE A 535 -26.11 -10.53 -36.27
C ILE A 535 -25.59 -11.73 -37.09
N GLU A 536 -25.11 -11.50 -38.32
CA GLU A 536 -24.57 -12.58 -39.16
C GLU A 536 -23.30 -13.23 -38.57
N LEU A 537 -22.50 -12.45 -37.82
CA LEU A 537 -21.32 -12.96 -37.14
C LEU A 537 -21.71 -13.70 -35.84
N PHE A 538 -22.68 -13.17 -35.11
CA PHE A 538 -23.30 -13.83 -33.96
C PHE A 538 -23.83 -15.21 -34.35
N ASP A 539 -24.69 -15.29 -35.38
CA ASP A 539 -25.31 -16.55 -35.80
C ASP A 539 -24.27 -17.58 -36.21
N ARG A 540 -23.29 -17.19 -37.03
CA ARG A 540 -22.19 -18.09 -37.43
C ARG A 540 -21.41 -18.60 -36.21
N LYS A 541 -21.05 -17.70 -35.29
CA LYS A 541 -20.26 -18.07 -34.11
C LYS A 541 -21.04 -18.97 -33.14
N LEU A 542 -22.33 -18.70 -32.96
CA LEU A 542 -23.22 -19.53 -32.13
C LEU A 542 -23.34 -20.96 -32.66
N GLN A 543 -23.36 -21.15 -33.99
CA GLN A 543 -23.42 -22.48 -34.60
C GLN A 543 -22.13 -23.28 -34.43
N GLU A 544 -20.98 -22.61 -34.29
CA GLU A 544 -19.69 -23.28 -34.05
C GLU A 544 -19.54 -23.84 -32.63
N LEU A 545 -20.39 -23.41 -31.68
CA LEU A 545 -20.35 -23.92 -30.31
C LEU A 545 -20.86 -25.38 -30.23
N PRO A 546 -20.36 -26.17 -29.25
CA PRO A 546 -20.90 -27.49 -28.95
C PRO A 546 -22.39 -27.46 -28.63
N ASP A 547 -23.12 -28.53 -28.95
CA ASP A 547 -24.57 -28.61 -28.71
C ASP A 547 -24.96 -28.62 -27.22
N ASP A 548 -24.03 -29.00 -26.35
CA ASP A 548 -24.15 -29.01 -24.90
C ASP A 548 -23.61 -27.72 -24.23
N SER A 549 -23.13 -26.74 -25.00
CA SER A 549 -22.77 -25.41 -24.48
C SER A 549 -24.01 -24.70 -23.92
N ILE A 550 -23.89 -24.20 -22.68
CA ILE A 550 -24.93 -23.39 -22.04
C ILE A 550 -25.28 -22.16 -22.88
N TYR A 551 -24.27 -21.48 -23.45
CA TYR A 551 -24.48 -20.33 -24.33
C TYR A 551 -25.31 -20.72 -25.55
N LYS A 552 -24.96 -21.81 -26.24
CA LYS A 552 -25.71 -22.25 -27.43
C LYS A 552 -27.15 -22.62 -27.08
N MET A 553 -27.35 -23.39 -26.03
CA MET A 553 -28.68 -23.83 -25.59
C MET A 553 -29.56 -22.64 -25.21
N MET A 554 -29.07 -21.75 -24.35
CA MET A 554 -29.82 -20.60 -23.85
C MET A 554 -30.10 -19.55 -24.94
N LEU A 555 -29.11 -19.23 -25.75
CA LEU A 555 -29.29 -18.21 -26.80
C LEU A 555 -30.19 -18.74 -27.91
N THR A 556 -30.11 -20.02 -28.28
CA THR A 556 -31.05 -20.64 -29.21
C THR A 556 -32.47 -20.66 -28.65
N LEU A 557 -32.64 -21.01 -27.36
CA LEU A 557 -33.92 -20.92 -26.67
C LEU A 557 -34.47 -19.49 -26.74
N SER A 558 -33.65 -18.49 -26.43
CA SER A 558 -34.04 -17.08 -26.46
C SER A 558 -34.50 -16.64 -27.87
N THR A 559 -33.79 -17.07 -28.92
CA THR A 559 -34.15 -16.78 -30.31
C THR A 559 -35.47 -17.41 -30.69
N LYS A 560 -35.71 -18.67 -30.33
CA LYS A 560 -37.00 -19.34 -30.58
C LYS A 560 -38.16 -18.64 -29.90
N ILE A 561 -37.97 -18.21 -28.64
CA ILE A 561 -38.99 -17.45 -27.91
C ILE A 561 -39.26 -16.13 -28.63
N MET A 562 -38.22 -15.39 -29.06
CA MET A 562 -38.38 -14.14 -29.81
C MET A 562 -39.13 -14.34 -31.14
N MET A 563 -38.88 -15.45 -31.82
CA MET A 563 -39.51 -15.80 -33.10
C MET A 563 -40.88 -16.49 -32.94
N GLN A 564 -41.37 -16.67 -31.70
CA GLN A 564 -42.61 -17.38 -31.38
C GLN A 564 -42.64 -18.83 -31.87
N GLU A 565 -41.47 -19.47 -31.91
CA GLU A 565 -41.33 -20.88 -32.27
C GLU A 565 -41.54 -21.79 -31.06
N PRO A 566 -41.95 -23.06 -31.25
CA PRO A 566 -42.04 -24.03 -30.17
C PRO A 566 -40.68 -24.25 -29.48
N PHE A 567 -40.61 -23.97 -28.18
CA PHE A 567 -39.35 -23.96 -27.42
C PHE A 567 -39.33 -24.90 -26.20
N TYR A 568 -40.46 -25.53 -25.86
CA TYR A 568 -40.59 -26.35 -24.64
C TYR A 568 -39.59 -27.51 -24.58
N GLY A 569 -39.27 -28.11 -25.74
CA GLY A 569 -38.26 -29.18 -25.82
C GLY A 569 -36.85 -28.71 -25.45
N ASP A 570 -36.46 -27.49 -25.87
CA ASP A 570 -35.16 -26.92 -25.54
C ASP A 570 -35.10 -26.45 -24.09
N TYR A 571 -36.20 -25.89 -23.58
CA TYR A 571 -36.38 -25.60 -22.15
C TYR A 571 -36.11 -26.85 -21.29
N LEU A 572 -36.71 -28.01 -21.63
CA LEU A 572 -36.50 -29.24 -20.87
C LEU A 572 -35.04 -29.73 -20.91
N LYS A 573 -34.33 -29.52 -22.03
CA LYS A 573 -32.90 -29.85 -22.12
C LYS A 573 -32.09 -28.98 -21.17
N ILE A 574 -32.35 -27.67 -21.13
CA ILE A 574 -31.68 -26.73 -20.23
C ILE A 574 -32.02 -27.07 -18.78
N LEU A 575 -33.30 -27.30 -18.45
CA LEU A 575 -33.73 -27.67 -17.11
C LEU A 575 -33.03 -28.93 -16.59
N LYS A 576 -32.75 -29.88 -17.48
CA LYS A 576 -31.98 -31.09 -17.15
C LYS A 576 -30.48 -30.81 -16.97
N ARG A 577 -29.92 -29.86 -17.72
CA ARG A 577 -28.48 -29.53 -17.72
C ARG A 577 -28.09 -28.57 -16.59
N SER A 578 -28.89 -27.54 -16.34
CA SER A 578 -28.72 -26.57 -15.27
C SER A 578 -30.08 -25.98 -14.94
N LYS A 579 -30.65 -26.44 -13.83
CA LYS A 579 -31.90 -25.90 -13.30
C LYS A 579 -31.66 -24.53 -12.68
N GLU A 580 -30.52 -24.39 -12.03
CA GLU A 580 -30.07 -23.23 -11.28
C GLU A 580 -30.02 -21.97 -12.17
N LEU A 581 -29.55 -22.13 -13.42
CA LEU A 581 -29.55 -21.05 -14.40
C LEU A 581 -30.96 -20.52 -14.72
N LEU A 582 -31.93 -21.43 -14.87
CA LEU A 582 -33.32 -21.07 -15.13
C LEU A 582 -33.98 -20.46 -13.89
N ASP A 583 -33.71 -21.03 -12.71
CA ASP A 583 -34.15 -20.52 -11.41
C ASP A 583 -33.67 -19.06 -11.25
N ALA A 584 -32.40 -18.78 -11.56
CA ALA A 584 -31.82 -17.44 -11.51
C ALA A 584 -32.44 -16.46 -12.52
N LEU A 585 -32.52 -16.83 -13.80
CA LEU A 585 -33.11 -15.96 -14.83
C LEU A 585 -34.59 -15.65 -14.56
N CYS A 586 -35.32 -16.60 -13.98
CA CYS A 586 -36.74 -16.44 -13.68
C CYS A 586 -37.02 -15.77 -12.32
N GLY A 587 -35.99 -15.40 -11.57
CA GLY A 587 -36.13 -14.74 -10.26
C GLY A 587 -36.65 -15.66 -9.15
N VAL A 588 -36.42 -16.97 -9.26
CA VAL A 588 -36.67 -17.93 -8.18
C VAL A 588 -35.60 -17.80 -7.10
N ILE A 589 -34.36 -17.55 -7.52
CA ILE A 589 -33.19 -17.41 -6.66
C ILE A 589 -32.35 -16.26 -7.20
N GLU A 590 -31.68 -15.50 -6.33
CA GLU A 590 -30.73 -14.48 -6.77
C GLU A 590 -29.44 -15.16 -7.29
N PRO A 591 -28.84 -14.68 -8.39
CA PRO A 591 -27.60 -15.25 -8.93
C PRO A 591 -26.45 -15.33 -7.91
N GLU A 592 -26.43 -14.43 -6.93
CA GLU A 592 -25.39 -14.33 -5.89
C GLU A 592 -25.51 -15.42 -4.80
N ASP A 593 -26.67 -16.07 -4.69
CA ASP A 593 -27.00 -17.01 -3.60
C ASP A 593 -26.71 -18.49 -3.95
N ILE A 594 -26.14 -18.78 -5.12
CA ILE A 594 -25.92 -20.16 -5.61
C ILE A 594 -24.45 -20.36 -5.99
N GLU A 595 -23.84 -21.45 -5.48
CA GLU A 595 -22.62 -21.99 -6.07
C GLU A 595 -22.95 -22.66 -7.41
N MET A 596 -22.65 -21.98 -8.51
CA MET A 596 -22.87 -22.46 -9.88
C MET A 596 -21.58 -23.02 -10.49
N ASP A 597 -21.71 -23.88 -11.51
CA ASP A 597 -20.57 -24.25 -12.34
C ASP A 597 -20.02 -23.02 -13.10
N GLU A 598 -18.72 -23.02 -13.39
CA GLU A 598 -18.03 -21.89 -14.02
C GLU A 598 -18.70 -21.42 -15.34
N PRO A 599 -19.12 -22.31 -16.26
CA PRO A 599 -19.83 -21.91 -17.48
C PRO A 599 -21.15 -21.18 -17.24
N VAL A 600 -21.94 -21.59 -16.24
CA VAL A 600 -23.21 -20.93 -15.90
C VAL A 600 -22.95 -19.54 -15.31
N THR A 601 -21.95 -19.41 -14.44
CA THR A 601 -21.55 -18.13 -13.86
C THR A 601 -21.16 -17.12 -14.93
N LEU A 602 -20.26 -17.50 -15.85
CA LEU A 602 -19.81 -16.63 -16.95
C LEU A 602 -20.97 -16.24 -17.88
N PHE A 603 -21.89 -17.16 -18.16
CA PHE A 603 -23.07 -16.87 -18.95
C PHE A 603 -23.94 -15.79 -18.30
N LEU A 604 -24.16 -15.88 -16.99
CA LEU A 604 -24.95 -14.89 -16.26
C LEU A 604 -24.26 -13.52 -16.25
N GLU A 605 -22.95 -13.47 -16.03
CA GLU A 605 -22.19 -12.21 -16.11
C GLU A 605 -22.39 -11.50 -17.45
N ASP A 606 -22.41 -12.25 -18.55
CA ASP A 606 -22.56 -11.70 -19.89
C ASP A 606 -24.01 -11.35 -20.24
N PHE A 607 -24.95 -12.24 -19.92
CA PHE A 607 -26.29 -12.22 -20.54
C PHE A 607 -27.44 -11.98 -19.56
N TYR A 608 -27.23 -12.03 -18.24
CA TYR A 608 -28.31 -11.89 -17.26
C TYR A 608 -29.10 -10.60 -17.46
N MET A 609 -28.42 -9.46 -17.48
CA MET A 609 -29.05 -8.15 -17.65
C MET A 609 -29.72 -8.00 -19.03
N PHE A 610 -29.11 -8.55 -20.08
CA PHE A 610 -29.65 -8.51 -21.43
C PHE A 610 -30.96 -9.30 -21.54
N LEU A 611 -30.99 -10.53 -21.02
CA LEU A 611 -32.14 -11.42 -21.10
C LEU A 611 -33.29 -10.98 -20.19
N THR A 612 -32.99 -10.64 -18.93
CA THR A 612 -34.02 -10.23 -17.95
C THR A 612 -34.67 -8.90 -18.32
N SER A 613 -33.93 -7.99 -18.98
CA SER A 613 -34.50 -6.74 -19.51
C SER A 613 -35.39 -6.96 -20.73
N ASN A 614 -35.26 -8.10 -21.42
CA ASN A 614 -36.03 -8.41 -22.62
C ASN A 614 -37.33 -9.15 -22.29
N LYS A 615 -38.43 -8.39 -22.12
CA LYS A 615 -39.75 -8.92 -21.77
C LYS A 615 -40.32 -9.95 -22.73
N SER A 616 -39.95 -9.92 -24.03
CA SER A 616 -40.45 -10.91 -25.00
C SER A 616 -39.83 -12.29 -24.78
N VAL A 617 -38.63 -12.34 -24.21
CA VAL A 617 -37.92 -13.59 -23.89
C VAL A 617 -38.29 -14.07 -22.49
N ILE A 618 -38.17 -13.20 -21.49
CA ILE A 618 -38.22 -13.66 -20.10
C ILE A 618 -39.63 -14.00 -19.64
N LYS A 619 -40.68 -13.32 -20.15
CA LYS A 619 -42.06 -13.60 -19.73
C LYS A 619 -42.53 -15.02 -20.13
N PRO A 620 -42.39 -15.46 -21.39
CA PRO A 620 -42.71 -16.84 -21.76
C PRO A 620 -41.89 -17.85 -20.95
N LEU A 621 -40.60 -17.56 -20.71
CA LEU A 621 -39.74 -18.44 -19.93
C LEU A 621 -40.23 -18.61 -18.49
N ILE A 622 -40.53 -17.51 -17.79
CA ILE A 622 -41.11 -17.51 -16.44
C ILE A 622 -42.44 -18.28 -16.41
N GLN A 623 -43.29 -18.07 -17.42
CA GLN A 623 -44.58 -18.75 -17.48
C GLN A 623 -44.41 -20.27 -17.53
N VAL A 624 -43.50 -20.77 -18.37
CA VAL A 624 -43.21 -22.21 -18.45
C VAL A 624 -42.54 -22.74 -17.19
N HIS A 625 -41.60 -21.97 -16.63
CA HIS A 625 -40.75 -22.43 -15.54
C HIS A 625 -41.47 -22.46 -14.18
N LEU A 626 -42.28 -21.43 -13.88
CA LEU A 626 -43.02 -21.34 -12.62
C LEU A 626 -44.38 -22.05 -12.65
N ASN A 627 -45.08 -22.03 -13.78
CA ASN A 627 -46.48 -22.47 -13.86
C ASN A 627 -46.66 -23.82 -14.59
N GLY A 628 -45.58 -24.46 -15.05
CA GLY A 628 -45.64 -25.68 -15.86
C GLY A 628 -46.04 -25.41 -17.31
N GLN A 629 -46.24 -26.46 -18.11
CA GLN A 629 -46.50 -26.35 -19.56
C GLN A 629 -47.53 -25.26 -19.88
N PRO A 630 -47.25 -24.32 -20.80
CA PRO A 630 -48.30 -23.51 -21.37
C PRO A 630 -49.17 -24.46 -22.20
N THR A 631 -50.45 -24.57 -21.85
CA THR A 631 -51.45 -25.20 -22.71
C THR A 631 -51.35 -24.53 -24.08
N MET A 632 -50.92 -25.26 -25.11
CA MET A 632 -50.90 -24.79 -26.50
C MET A 632 -52.34 -24.43 -26.92
N THR A 633 -52.77 -23.21 -26.62
CA THR A 633 -53.98 -22.57 -27.15
C THR A 633 -53.88 -21.07 -26.86
N GLN A 634 -53.11 -20.35 -27.67
CA GLN A 634 -53.43 -19.00 -28.14
C GLN A 634 -52.54 -18.61 -29.31
#